data_AF-A0A3D5SZJ8-F1
#
_entry.id   AF-A0A3D5SZJ8-F1
#
_cell.length_a   1.000
_cell.length_b   1.000
_cell.length_c   1.000
_cell.angle_alpha   90.00
_cell.angle_beta   90.00
_cell.angle_gamma   90.00
#
_symmetry.space_group_name_H-M   'P 1'
#
loop_
_entity.id
_entity.type
_entity.pdbx_description
1 polymer ?
#
loop_
_entity_poly.entity_id
_entity_poly.type
_entity_poly.pdbx_seq_one_letter_code
_entity_poly.pdbx_strand_id
1 'polypeptide(L)' 'MGKPTGFLEYQRLSEAYRPVAERLKHFHEFIEALADEQAKLQGARCMDCGIPFCSNGCPVNNIIPDWN' A
#
# COMPACT_ATOMS: atom_id res chain seq x y z
N MET A 1 6.88 -6.07 10.10
CA MET A 1 6.05 -7.15 9.53
C MET A 1 4.87 -7.47 10.41
N GLY A 2 3.67 -7.25 9.88
CA GLY A 2 2.40 -7.56 10.54
C GLY A 2 2.12 -9.07 10.65
N LYS A 3 0.86 -9.44 10.48
CA LYS A 3 0.40 -10.84 10.57
C LYS A 3 0.71 -11.57 9.25
N PRO A 4 1.56 -12.61 9.19
CA PRO A 4 1.90 -13.27 7.91
C PRO A 4 0.71 -13.83 7.14
N THR A 5 -0.40 -14.16 7.83
CA THR A 5 -1.68 -14.58 7.23
C THR A 5 -2.64 -13.43 6.97
N GLY A 6 -2.24 -12.18 7.22
CA GLY A 6 -3.10 -11.00 7.11
C GLY A 6 -3.67 -10.81 5.70
N PHE A 7 -3.00 -11.33 4.67
CA PHE A 7 -3.51 -11.32 3.30
C PHE A 7 -4.80 -12.14 3.10
N LEU A 8 -5.08 -13.11 3.97
CA LEU A 8 -6.31 -13.92 3.97
C LEU A 8 -7.47 -13.23 4.70
N GLU A 9 -7.15 -12.38 5.68
CA GLU A 9 -8.12 -11.83 6.63
C GLU A 9 -8.55 -10.40 6.28
N TYR A 10 -7.61 -9.58 5.82
CA TYR A 10 -7.87 -8.19 5.46
C TYR A 10 -8.06 -8.09 3.96
N GLN A 11 -9.15 -7.50 3.47
CA GLN A 11 -9.28 -7.26 2.04
C GLN A 11 -8.31 -6.16 1.59
N ARG A 12 -7.85 -6.26 0.33
CA ARG A 12 -7.06 -5.19 -0.27
C ARG A 12 -7.94 -3.95 -0.39
N LEU A 13 -7.42 -2.82 0.06
CA LEU A 13 -8.07 -1.53 -0.05
C LEU A 13 -7.19 -0.62 -0.92
N SER A 14 -7.82 0.12 -1.83
CA SER A 14 -7.16 1.09 -2.69
C SER A 14 -7.46 2.50 -2.22
N GLU A 15 -6.55 3.44 -2.44
CA GLU A 15 -6.82 4.86 -2.22
C GLU A 15 -8.02 5.33 -3.06
N ALA A 16 -8.77 6.28 -2.51
CA ALA A 16 -9.85 6.92 -3.23
C ALA A 16 -9.31 8.07 -4.09
N TYR A 17 -10.10 8.49 -5.08
CA TYR A 17 -9.77 9.63 -5.92
C TYR A 17 -10.85 10.69 -5.78
N ARG A 18 -10.45 11.96 -5.67
CA ARG A 18 -11.39 13.08 -5.75
C ARG A 18 -12.15 13.05 -7.08
N PRO A 19 -13.42 13.50 -7.11
CA PRO A 19 -14.22 13.52 -8.32
C PRO A 19 -13.52 14.22 -9.49
N VAL A 20 -13.73 13.69 -10.70
CA VAL A 20 -13.08 14.22 -11.92
C VAL A 20 -13.34 15.71 -12.11
N ALA A 21 -14.59 16.15 -11.87
CA ALA A 21 -14.99 17.54 -12.02
C ALA A 21 -14.26 18.50 -11.04
N GLU A 22 -13.78 18.00 -9.90
CA GLU A 22 -13.00 18.79 -8.94
C GLU A 22 -11.53 18.88 -9.38
N ARG A 23 -10.90 17.73 -9.67
CA ARG A 23 -9.47 17.66 -10.00
C ARG A 23 -9.08 18.30 -11.34
N LEU A 24 -10.04 18.59 -12.22
CA LEU A 24 -9.79 19.36 -13.45
C LEU A 24 -9.56 20.86 -13.20
N LYS A 25 -9.86 21.36 -12.00
CA LYS A 25 -9.81 22.80 -11.68
C LYS A 25 -8.46 23.23 -11.08
N HIS A 26 -7.57 22.30 -10.78
CA HIS A 26 -6.29 22.57 -10.13
C HIS A 26 -5.24 21.52 -10.48
N PHE A 27 -3.99 21.77 -10.07
CA PHE A 27 -2.86 20.85 -10.22
C PHE A 27 -2.41 20.21 -8.89
N HIS A 28 -3.19 20.40 -7.82
CA HIS A 28 -2.94 19.72 -6.54
C HIS A 28 -3.24 18.23 -6.61
N GLU A 29 -2.62 17.47 -5.68
CA GLU A 29 -2.88 16.05 -5.47
C GLU A 29 -4.38 15.77 -5.27
N PHE A 30 -4.85 14.65 -5.80
CA PHE A 30 -6.26 14.26 -5.78
C PHE A 30 -6.47 12.81 -5.31
N ILE A 31 -5.38 12.08 -5.04
CA ILE A 31 -5.43 10.78 -4.38
C ILE A 31 -5.64 11.02 -2.88
N GLU A 32 -6.70 10.44 -2.34
CA GLU A 32 -6.97 10.47 -0.91
C GLU A 32 -6.21 9.32 -0.24
N ALA A 33 -5.17 9.68 0.52
CA ALA A 33 -4.36 8.71 1.24
C ALA A 33 -5.20 7.89 2.25
N LEU A 34 -4.76 6.66 2.49
CA LEU A 34 -5.35 5.82 3.54
C LEU A 34 -5.11 6.47 4.90
N ALA A 35 -6.08 6.33 5.81
CA ALA A 35 -5.84 6.65 7.21
C ALA A 35 -4.78 5.68 7.78
N ASP A 36 -4.01 6.12 8.78
CA ASP A 36 -2.91 5.34 9.36
C ASP A 36 -3.32 3.92 9.78
N GLU A 37 -4.52 3.76 10.36
CA GLU A 37 -5.05 2.45 10.74
C GLU A 37 -5.32 1.54 9.53
N GLN A 38 -5.82 2.12 8.43
CA GLN A 38 -6.03 1.38 7.18
C GLN A 38 -4.69 1.02 6.53
N ALA A 39 -3.74 1.95 6.48
CA ALA A 39 -2.40 1.72 5.95
C ALA A 39 -1.67 0.61 6.73
N LYS A 40 -1.77 0.62 8.06
CA LYS A 40 -1.23 -0.43 8.94
C LYS A 40 -1.85 -1.81 8.64
N LEU A 41 -3.15 -1.88 8.41
CA LEU A 41 -3.81 -3.13 7.99
C LEU A 41 -3.35 -3.59 6.61
N GLN A 42 -3.11 -2.68 5.67
CA GLN A 42 -2.61 -3.03 4.34
C GLN A 42 -1.13 -3.50 4.39
N GLY A 43 -0.27 -2.88 5.20
CA GLY A 43 1.10 -3.34 5.45
C GLY A 43 1.13 -4.75 6.06
N ALA A 44 0.21 -5.02 6.99
CA ALA A 44 0.02 -6.34 7.58
C ALA A 44 -0.46 -7.43 6.61
N ARG A 45 -0.76 -7.11 5.34
CA ARG A 45 -0.98 -8.11 4.29
C ARG A 45 0.31 -8.65 3.66
N CYS A 46 1.47 -8.11 4.01
CA CYS A 46 2.75 -8.69 3.58
C CYS A 46 2.87 -10.14 4.06
N MET A 47 3.23 -11.06 3.15
CA MET A 47 3.28 -12.50 3.45
C MET A 47 4.57 -12.95 4.14
N ASP A 48 5.56 -12.06 4.26
CA ASP A 48 6.93 -12.43 4.66
C ASP A 48 7.43 -13.68 3.91
N CYS A 49 7.41 -13.62 2.57
CA CYS A 49 7.49 -14.81 1.73
C CYS A 49 8.86 -15.51 1.67
N GLY A 50 9.87 -15.04 2.42
CA GLY A 50 11.25 -15.57 2.44
C GLY A 50 12.08 -15.29 1.18
N ILE A 51 11.45 -15.28 -0.01
CA ILE A 51 12.03 -14.84 -1.28
C ILE A 51 11.26 -13.60 -1.75
N PRO A 52 11.67 -12.38 -1.36
CA PRO A 52 10.91 -11.17 -1.61
C PRO A 52 11.05 -10.69 -3.06
N PHE A 53 10.19 -11.21 -3.94
CA PHE A 53 10.13 -10.76 -5.34
C PHE A 53 9.86 -9.26 -5.47
N CYS A 54 9.17 -8.65 -4.50
CA CYS A 54 8.96 -7.21 -4.46
C CYS A 54 10.28 -6.42 -4.38
N SER A 55 11.25 -6.87 -3.58
CA SER A 55 12.56 -6.21 -3.46
C SER A 55 13.36 -6.34 -4.76
N ASN A 56 13.37 -7.54 -5.37
CA ASN A 56 14.05 -7.78 -6.65
C ASN A 56 13.38 -7.05 -7.83
N GLY A 57 12.07 -6.82 -7.76
CA GLY A 57 11.33 -6.05 -8.76
C GLY A 57 11.51 -4.53 -8.62
N CYS A 58 12.04 -4.06 -7.48
CA CYS A 58 12.34 -2.66 -7.26
C CYS A 58 13.72 -2.33 -7.85
N PRO A 59 13.84 -1.42 -8.83
CA PRO A 59 15.12 -1.11 -9.47
C PRO A 59 16.19 -0.54 -8.52
N VAL A 60 15.76 -0.03 -7.37
CA VAL A 60 16.65 0.53 -6.33
C VAL A 60 16.83 -0.40 -5.12
N ASN A 61 16.36 -1.65 -5.22
CA ASN A 61 16.55 -2.70 -4.21
C ASN A 61 16.08 -2.30 -2.79
N ASN A 62 14.95 -1.61 -2.68
CA ASN A 62 14.34 -1.31 -1.39
C ASN A 62 14.06 -2.62 -0.62
N ILE A 63 14.37 -2.63 0.68
CA ILE A 63 14.08 -3.76 1.57
C ILE A 63 12.63 -3.67 2.05
N ILE A 64 11.69 -3.83 1.11
CA ILE A 64 10.26 -3.58 1.30
C ILE A 64 9.65 -4.32 2.51
N PRO A 65 9.99 -5.61 2.77
CA PRO A 65 9.43 -6.32 3.93
C PRO A 65 9.80 -5.71 5.30
N ASP A 66 10.93 -5.02 5.43
CA ASP A 66 11.40 -4.51 6.73
C ASP A 66 10.53 -3.38 7.29
N TRP A 67 9.89 -2.60 6.40
CA TRP A 67 9.04 -1.47 6.76
C TRP A 67 7.55 -1.68 6.45
N ASN A 68 7.17 -2.89 6.00
CA ASN A 68 5.77 -3.33 5.88
C ASN A 68 5.17 -3.86 7.19
#